data_AF-A0A967PIE6-F1
#
_entry.id   AF-A0A967PIE6-F1
#
_cell.length_a   1.000
_cell.length_b   1.000
_cell.length_c   1.000
_cell.angle_alpha   90.00
_cell.angle_beta   90.00
_cell.angle_gamma   90.00
#
_symmetry.space_group_name_H-M   'P 1'
#
loop_
_entity.id
_entity.type
_entity.pdbx_description
1 polymer ?
#
loop_
_entity_poly.entity_id
_entity_poly.type
_entity_poly.pdbx_seq_one_letter_code
_entity_poly.pdbx_strand_id
1 'polypeptide(L)' 'MTEPAPTAAAAAAQLECDVGAIANSLVFDADGSPLLVLTSGAHRADLDRLAETVGASRVR' A
#
# COMPACT_ATOMS: atom_id res chain seq x y z
N MET A 1 -12.02 -18.20 14.75
CA MET A 1 -11.01 -17.99 13.70
C MET A 1 -11.46 -16.78 12.91
N THR A 2 -10.60 -15.77 12.75
CA THR A 2 -10.93 -14.59 11.93
C THR A 2 -10.96 -15.00 10.46
N GLU A 3 -12.03 -14.62 9.76
CA GLU A 3 -12.18 -14.86 8.32
C GLU A 3 -11.11 -14.05 7.56
N PRO A 4 -10.54 -14.57 6.44
CA PRO A 4 -9.56 -13.83 5.66
C PRO A 4 -10.08 -12.44 5.23
N ALA A 5 -9.24 -11.41 5.38
CA ALA A 5 -9.56 -10.03 5.03
C ALA A 5 -8.58 -9.51 3.96
N PRO A 6 -8.77 -9.87 2.67
CA PRO A 6 -7.80 -9.57 1.61
C PRO A 6 -7.80 -8.10 1.16
N THR A 7 -8.69 -7.26 1.71
CA THR A 7 -8.76 -5.84 1.41
C THR A 7 -8.74 -5.03 2.69
N ALA A 8 -8.23 -3.79 2.62
CA ALA A 8 -8.25 -2.88 3.76
C ALA A 8 -9.68 -2.63 4.28
N ALA A 9 -10.68 -2.58 3.39
CA ALA A 9 -12.08 -2.42 3.77
C ALA A 9 -12.60 -3.63 4.57
N ALA A 10 -12.28 -4.86 4.15
CA ALA A 10 -12.65 -6.06 4.89
C ALA A 10 -11.98 -6.11 6.26
N ALA A 11 -10.70 -5.74 6.34
CA ALA A 11 -9.96 -5.72 7.61
C ALA A 11 -10.51 -4.65 8.58
N ALA A 12 -10.80 -3.46 8.07
CA ALA A 12 -11.39 -2.37 8.84
C ALA A 12 -12.76 -2.74 9.42
N ALA A 13 -13.61 -3.40 8.63
CA ALA A 13 -14.91 -3.87 9.08
C ALA A 13 -14.80 -4.90 10.22
N GLN A 14 -13.82 -5.81 10.15
CA GLN A 14 -13.59 -6.80 11.22
C GLN A 14 -13.02 -6.18 12.50
N LEU A 15 -12.27 -5.08 12.38
CA LEU A 15 -11.61 -4.40 13.49
C LEU A 15 -12.41 -3.21 14.05
N GLU A 16 -13.57 -2.91 13.47
CA GLU A 16 -14.43 -1.77 13.82
C GLU A 16 -13.66 -0.44 13.84
N CYS A 17 -12.82 -0.22 12.83
CA CYS A 17 -12.01 0.99 12.69
C CYS A 17 -12.16 1.63 11.31
N ASP A 18 -11.63 2.85 11.17
CA ASP A 18 -11.58 3.53 9.88
C ASP A 18 -10.66 2.79 8.91
N VAL A 19 -11.03 2.72 7.62
CA VAL A 19 -10.19 2.11 6.57
C VAL A 19 -8.80 2.76 6.47
N GLY A 20 -8.70 4.04 6.83
CA GLY A 20 -7.43 4.76 6.91
C GLY A 20 -6.49 4.28 8.02
N ALA A 21 -6.99 3.56 9.03
CA ALA A 21 -6.18 2.97 10.08
C ALA A 21 -5.55 1.62 9.67
N ILE A 22 -5.96 1.05 8.53
CA ILE A 22 -5.37 -0.18 7.99
C ILE A 22 -4.16 0.18 7.13
N ALA A 23 -3.00 -0.42 7.39
CA ALA A 23 -1.83 -0.26 6.52
C ALA A 23 -1.84 -1.30 5.38
N ASN A 24 -1.55 -0.84 4.16
CA ASN A 24 -1.23 -1.67 3.02
C ASN A 24 0.29 -1.68 2.83
N SER A 25 0.84 -2.88 2.64
CA SER A 25 2.22 -3.09 2.20
C SER A 25 2.21 -3.43 0.72
N LEU A 26 2.76 -2.55 -0.10
CA LEU A 26 2.83 -2.71 -1.55
C LEU A 26 4.29 -2.87 -1.97
N VAL A 27 4.57 -3.83 -2.84
CA VAL A 27 5.92 -4.07 -3.37
C VAL A 27 5.94 -3.67 -4.83
N PHE A 28 6.93 -2.86 -5.19
CA PHE A 28 7.16 -2.36 -6.54
C PHE A 28 8.59 -2.66 -6.99
N ASP A 29 8.80 -2.56 -8.30
CA ASP A 29 10.11 -2.54 -8.93
C ASP A 29 10.48 -1.09 -9.28
N ALA A 30 11.58 -0.59 -8.72
CA ALA A 30 12.13 0.74 -8.94
C ALA A 30 13.47 0.62 -9.65
N ASP A 31 13.49 0.80 -10.97
CA ASP A 31 14.67 0.61 -11.83
C ASP A 31 15.45 -0.71 -11.56
N GLY A 32 14.72 -1.82 -11.33
CA GLY A 32 15.31 -3.13 -11.05
C GLY A 32 15.62 -3.38 -9.57
N SER A 33 15.40 -2.40 -8.70
CA SER A 33 15.54 -2.55 -7.24
C SER A 33 14.18 -2.72 -6.57
N PRO A 34 14.04 -3.66 -5.60
CA PRO A 34 12.78 -3.84 -4.90
C PRO A 34 12.46 -2.65 -3.99
N LEU A 35 11.23 -2.15 -4.07
CA LEU A 35 10.71 -1.04 -3.28
C LEU A 35 9.49 -1.48 -2.46
N LEU A 36 9.54 -1.35 -1.14
CA LEU A 36 8.39 -1.54 -0.24
C LEU A 36 7.78 -0.18 0.10
N VAL A 37 6.48 -0.04 -0.12
CA VAL A 37 5.69 1.15 0.21
C VAL A 37 4.62 0.79 1.24
N LEU A 38 4.59 1.56 2.34
CA LEU A 38 3.52 1.52 3.32
C LEU A 38 2.57 2.68 3.06
N THR A 39 1.28 2.37 2.88
CA THR A 39 0.22 3.38 2.69
C THR A 39 -0.99 3.02 3.53
N SER A 40 -1.79 3.99 3.95
CA SER A 40 -3.09 3.67 4.57
C SER A 40 -4.05 3.07 3.54
N GLY A 41 -5.03 2.29 3.99
CA GLY A 41 -6.08 1.67 3.18
C GLY A 41 -6.96 2.65 2.43
N ALA A 42 -7.00 3.92 2.87
CA ALA A 42 -7.72 5.00 2.21
C ALA A 42 -6.98 5.62 1.01
N HIS A 43 -5.69 5.32 0.83
CA HIS A 43 -4.85 5.95 -0.18
C HIS A 43 -4.38 4.96 -1.25
N ARG A 44 -4.33 5.44 -2.50
CA ARG A 44 -3.69 4.73 -3.61
C ARG A 44 -2.25 5.22 -3.76
N ALA A 45 -1.35 4.30 -4.08
CA ALA A 45 0.02 4.65 -4.45
C ALA A 45 0.02 5.38 -5.79
N ASP A 46 0.72 6.51 -5.85
CA ASP A 46 1.00 7.25 -7.06
C ASP A 46 2.42 6.89 -7.51
N LEU A 47 2.54 6.19 -8.64
CA LEU A 47 3.83 5.63 -9.08
C LEU A 47 4.81 6.72 -9.53
N ASP A 48 4.32 7.81 -10.12
CA ASP A 48 5.17 8.92 -10.58
C ASP A 48 5.74 9.65 -9.35
N ARG A 49 4.89 9.89 -8.35
CA ARG A 49 5.33 10.49 -7.09
C ARG A 49 6.28 9.57 -6.32
N LEU A 50 6.05 8.25 -6.34
CA LEU A 50 6.98 7.28 -5.74
C LEU A 50 8.33 7.31 -6.45
N ALA A 51 8.34 7.33 -7.78
CA ALA A 51 9.56 7.41 -8.58
C ALA A 51 10.37 8.67 -8.25
N GLU A 52 9.71 9.83 -8.20
CA GLU A 52 10.32 11.10 -7.79
C GLU A 52 10.88 11.02 -6.36
N THR A 53 10.12 10.44 -5.42
CA THR A 53 10.51 10.36 -4.00
C THR A 53 11.75 9.51 -3.78
N VAL A 54 11.91 8.42 -4.54
CA VAL A 54 13.05 7.49 -4.39
C VAL A 54 14.18 7.76 -5.38
N GLY A 55 14.02 8.75 -6.25
CA GLY A 55 15.01 9.08 -7.30
C GLY A 55 15.13 8.01 -8.39
N ALA A 56 14.05 7.27 -8.66
CA ALA A 56 13.99 6.29 -9.74
C ALA A 56 13.43 6.92 -11.02
N SER A 57 13.89 6.43 -12.17
CA SER A 57 13.35 6.79 -13.49
C SER A 57 11.96 6.19 -13.69
N ARG A 58 11.71 5.01 -13.12
CA ARG A 58 10.41 4.34 -13.21
C ARG A 58 10.13 3.43 -12.01
N VAL A 59 8.87 3.45 -11.56
CA VAL A 59 8.31 2.51 -10.57
C VAL A 59 7.13 1.76 -11.21
N ARG A 60 7.01 0.44 -10.98
CA ARG A 60 5.91 -0.41 -11.47
C ARG A 60 5.51 -1.52 -10.51
#